data_AF-A0A4Q0M699-F1
#
_entry.id   AF-A0A4Q0M699-F1
#
_cell.length_a   1.000
_cell.length_b   1.000
_cell.length_c   1.000
_cell.angle_alpha   90.00
_cell.angle_beta   90.00
_cell.angle_gamma   90.00
#
_symmetry.space_group_name_H-M   'P 1'
#
loop_
_entity.id
_entity.type
_entity.pdbx_description
1 polymer ?
#
loop_
_entity_poly.entity_id
_entity_poly.type
_entity_poly.pdbx_seq_one_letter_code
_entity_poly.pdbx_strand_id
1 'polypeptide(L)'
;MRGMEPAAAIFAALGFTLTPLGRHSLGSINHLMMAPGAYLELVGVPETGKQRQEVLDSPTGLSGLVFKADDADATFARLEAAVLKPSPPVAFSRPVEIEGETLEARFRTVRVAVELFPAGRVYFCEHLTPELVWRTEWLSHPNGFVGMDRIEVMSTAPAADAARYAAAAGSTPESTTAGWSVGLDDFSIDVVAGGGPRFRTLGLRFDGLDTVRDKAAGVSDALWDESGEGLATLIIPSLELRMECRSIR
;
A
#
# COMPACT_ATOMS: atom_id res chain seq x y z
N MET A 1 -9.30 6.39 -6.73
CA MET A 1 -9.23 7.46 -7.77
C MET A 1 -10.16 7.17 -8.97
N ARG A 2 -10.58 8.22 -9.70
CA ARG A 2 -11.05 8.16 -11.10
C ARG A 2 -9.88 8.64 -11.97
N GLY A 3 -9.46 7.88 -12.98
CA GLY A 3 -8.24 8.17 -13.76
C GLY A 3 -7.05 7.26 -13.44
N MET A 4 -7.23 5.95 -13.65
CA MET A 4 -6.19 4.93 -13.43
C MET A 4 -5.03 5.06 -14.43
N GLU A 5 -5.33 5.34 -15.70
CA GLU A 5 -4.34 5.32 -16.77
C GLU A 5 -3.22 6.36 -16.61
N PRO A 6 -3.51 7.63 -16.25
CA PRO A 6 -2.44 8.60 -15.99
C PRO A 6 -1.53 8.18 -14.83
N ALA A 7 -2.10 7.67 -13.73
CA ALA A 7 -1.31 7.18 -12.60
C ALA A 7 -0.43 5.98 -13.00
N ALA A 8 -1.00 5.01 -13.72
CA ALA A 8 -0.26 3.84 -14.20
C ALA A 8 0.89 4.24 -15.15
N ALA A 9 0.66 5.22 -16.04
CA ALA A 9 1.67 5.74 -16.95
C ALA A 9 2.86 6.38 -16.21
N ILE A 10 2.60 7.14 -15.15
CA ILE A 10 3.65 7.73 -14.30
C ILE A 10 4.52 6.63 -13.68
N PHE A 11 3.91 5.65 -13.03
CA PHE A 11 4.66 4.56 -12.39
C PHE A 11 5.42 3.68 -13.41
N ALA A 12 4.83 3.41 -14.58
CA ALA A 12 5.53 2.72 -15.66
C ALA A 12 6.75 3.51 -16.16
N ALA A 13 6.62 4.83 -16.34
CA ALA A 13 7.72 5.69 -16.76
C ALA A 13 8.84 5.80 -15.70
N LEU A 14 8.47 5.74 -14.42
CA LEU A 14 9.40 5.60 -13.29
C LEU A 14 10.09 4.22 -13.23
N GLY A 15 9.77 3.31 -14.15
CA GLY A 15 10.40 2.00 -14.28
C GLY A 15 9.87 0.93 -13.34
N PHE A 16 8.64 1.08 -12.83
CA PHE A 16 7.97 -0.02 -12.16
C PHE A 16 7.32 -0.96 -13.19
N THR A 17 7.42 -2.27 -12.95
CA THR A 17 6.58 -3.27 -13.61
C THR A 17 5.19 -3.27 -12.94
N LEU A 18 4.15 -3.01 -13.73
CA LEU A 18 2.75 -3.05 -13.28
C LEU A 18 2.10 -4.35 -13.75
N THR A 19 1.29 -4.96 -12.90
CA THR A 19 0.38 -6.03 -13.34
C THR A 19 -0.62 -5.51 -14.37
N PRO A 20 -1.23 -6.36 -15.21
CA PRO A 20 -2.41 -5.98 -15.99
C PRO A 20 -3.52 -5.38 -15.12
N LEU A 21 -4.42 -4.60 -15.73
CA LEU A 21 -5.53 -3.95 -15.02
C LEU A 21 -6.46 -5.01 -14.41
N GLY A 22 -6.45 -5.14 -13.09
CA GLY A 22 -7.35 -6.01 -12.36
C GLY A 22 -8.73 -5.39 -12.21
N ARG A 23 -9.78 -6.21 -12.36
CA ARG A 23 -11.18 -5.80 -12.15
C ARG A 23 -11.79 -6.66 -11.05
N HIS A 24 -11.99 -6.07 -9.87
CA HIS A 24 -12.55 -6.79 -8.74
C HIS A 24 -14.05 -6.98 -8.89
N SER A 25 -14.56 -8.14 -8.48
CA SER A 25 -16.00 -8.45 -8.45
C SER A 25 -16.81 -7.50 -7.55
N LEU A 26 -16.16 -6.79 -6.64
CA LEU A 26 -16.76 -5.75 -5.81
C LEU A 26 -16.77 -4.34 -6.43
N GLY A 27 -16.17 -4.12 -7.61
CA GLY A 27 -16.26 -2.87 -8.36
C GLY A 27 -15.09 -1.90 -8.21
N SER A 28 -13.94 -2.34 -7.69
CA SER A 28 -12.70 -1.57 -7.76
C SER A 28 -11.80 -2.11 -8.87
N ILE A 29 -10.94 -1.27 -9.40
CA ILE A 29 -9.88 -1.64 -10.37
C ILE A 29 -8.51 -1.39 -9.77
N ASN A 30 -7.50 -2.14 -10.20
CA ASN A 30 -6.13 -1.92 -9.74
C ASN A 30 -5.03 -2.23 -10.76
N HIS A 31 -3.88 -1.62 -10.51
CA HIS A 31 -2.58 -2.13 -10.94
C HIS A 31 -1.75 -2.39 -9.68
N LEU A 32 -0.98 -3.48 -9.68
CA LEU A 32 -0.06 -3.79 -8.61
C LEU A 32 1.39 -3.62 -9.09
N MET A 33 2.25 -3.15 -8.19
CA MET A 33 3.71 -3.21 -8.35
C MET A 33 4.22 -4.15 -7.26
N MET A 34 4.66 -5.34 -7.65
CA MET A 34 4.82 -6.47 -6.75
C MET A 34 6.21 -6.49 -6.11
N ALA A 35 6.29 -6.77 -4.82
CA ALA A 35 7.53 -7.13 -4.15
C ALA A 35 7.39 -8.53 -3.54
N PRO A 36 8.49 -9.22 -3.19
CA PRO A 36 8.40 -10.44 -2.41
C PRO A 36 7.58 -10.20 -1.13
N GLY A 37 6.45 -10.89 -0.98
CA GLY A 37 5.58 -10.83 0.19
C GLY A 37 4.67 -9.59 0.32
N ALA A 38 4.81 -8.57 -0.51
CA ALA A 38 4.01 -7.34 -0.44
C ALA A 38 3.76 -6.74 -1.84
N TYR A 39 2.96 -5.68 -1.93
CA TYR A 39 2.79 -4.92 -3.18
C TYR A 39 2.34 -3.50 -2.91
N LEU A 40 2.64 -2.61 -3.86
CA LEU A 40 1.99 -1.31 -3.97
C LEU A 40 0.76 -1.45 -4.87
N GLU A 41 -0.37 -0.89 -4.45
CA GLU A 41 -1.62 -0.93 -5.20
C GLU A 41 -2.03 0.47 -5.65
N LEU A 42 -2.11 0.68 -6.97
CA LEU A 42 -2.93 1.74 -7.53
C LEU A 42 -4.37 1.27 -7.52
N VAL A 43 -5.24 1.95 -6.78
CA VAL A 43 -6.66 1.57 -6.66
C VAL A 43 -7.60 2.66 -7.14
N GLY A 44 -8.59 2.26 -7.92
CA GLY A 44 -9.61 3.14 -8.46
C GLY A 44 -10.97 2.46 -8.60
N VAL A 45 -11.89 3.19 -9.21
CA VAL A 45 -13.18 2.66 -9.68
C VAL A 45 -13.19 2.64 -11.20
N PRO A 46 -13.87 1.68 -11.84
CA PRO A 46 -14.01 1.66 -13.29
C PRO A 46 -14.87 2.85 -13.76
N GLU A 47 -14.67 3.25 -15.01
CA GLU A 47 -15.47 4.31 -15.64
C GLU A 47 -16.97 3.95 -15.68
N THR A 48 -17.27 2.67 -15.92
CA THR A 48 -18.62 2.12 -15.98
C THR A 48 -18.76 0.90 -15.07
N GLY A 49 -19.99 0.59 -14.68
CA GLY A 49 -20.30 -0.54 -13.79
C GLY A 49 -20.25 -0.18 -12.30
N LYS A 50 -20.13 -1.22 -11.46
CA LYS A 50 -20.22 -1.10 -10.00
C LYS A 50 -19.18 -0.12 -9.46
N GLN A 51 -19.64 0.89 -8.73
CA GLN A 51 -18.79 1.90 -8.10
C GLN A 51 -18.58 1.54 -6.63
N ARG A 52 -17.37 1.74 -6.12
CA ARG A 52 -17.03 1.55 -4.70
C ARG A 52 -16.87 2.89 -4.03
N GLN A 53 -17.90 3.29 -3.28
CA GLN A 53 -17.96 4.60 -2.63
C GLN A 53 -16.77 4.84 -1.68
N GLU A 54 -16.40 3.83 -0.89
CA GLU A 54 -15.21 3.86 -0.02
C GLU A 54 -13.89 4.19 -0.74
N VAL A 55 -13.74 3.83 -2.02
CA VAL A 55 -12.56 4.14 -2.83
C VAL A 55 -12.65 5.56 -3.42
N LEU A 56 -13.86 6.07 -3.59
CA LEU A 56 -14.12 7.44 -4.05
C LEU A 56 -13.98 8.46 -2.91
N ASP A 57 -14.38 8.08 -1.70
CA ASP A 57 -14.29 8.90 -0.49
C ASP A 57 -12.86 8.92 0.08
N SER A 58 -12.00 8.01 -0.39
CA SER A 58 -10.59 7.98 0.00
C SER A 58 -9.86 9.24 -0.50
N PRO A 59 -9.00 9.87 0.32
CA PRO A 59 -8.18 10.98 -0.15
C PRO A 59 -7.26 10.53 -1.29
N THR A 60 -6.85 11.47 -2.12
CA THR A 60 -5.74 11.27 -3.07
C THR A 60 -4.46 10.96 -2.30
N GLY A 61 -3.57 10.17 -2.90
CA GLY A 61 -2.33 9.71 -2.27
C GLY A 61 -2.46 8.36 -1.56
N LEU A 62 -1.62 8.17 -0.52
CA LEU A 62 -1.63 6.95 0.29
C LEU A 62 -2.93 6.91 1.09
N SER A 63 -3.84 6.00 0.70
CA SER A 63 -5.20 5.94 1.27
C SER A 63 -5.54 4.62 1.95
N GLY A 64 -4.61 3.66 1.95
CA GLY A 64 -4.83 2.34 2.53
C GLY A 64 -3.55 1.68 3.01
N LEU A 65 -3.66 0.99 4.14
CA LEU A 65 -2.66 0.05 4.65
C LEU A 65 -3.34 -1.31 4.82
N VAL A 66 -2.81 -2.33 4.15
CA VAL A 66 -3.41 -3.67 4.11
C VAL A 66 -2.46 -4.67 4.71
N PHE A 67 -2.90 -5.33 5.78
CA PHE A 67 -2.15 -6.41 6.40
C PHE A 67 -2.43 -7.73 5.69
N LYS A 68 -1.41 -8.55 5.51
CA LYS A 68 -1.61 -9.95 5.10
C LYS A 68 -2.34 -10.69 6.24
N ALA A 69 -3.30 -11.53 5.88
CA ALA A 69 -3.90 -12.51 6.78
C ALA A 69 -3.74 -13.91 6.18
N ASP A 70 -3.51 -14.89 7.03
CA ASP A 70 -3.50 -16.30 6.60
C ASP A 70 -4.88 -16.95 6.76
N ASP A 71 -5.71 -16.44 7.67
CA ASP A 71 -7.09 -16.88 7.91
C ASP A 71 -7.95 -15.66 8.30
N ALA A 72 -8.97 -15.34 7.49
CA ALA A 72 -9.83 -14.20 7.73
C ALA A 72 -10.75 -14.37 8.96
N ASP A 73 -11.19 -15.57 9.30
CA ASP A 73 -12.06 -15.81 10.46
C ASP A 73 -11.27 -15.67 11.77
N ALA A 74 -10.06 -16.23 11.82
CA ALA A 74 -9.14 -16.04 12.94
C ALA A 74 -8.72 -14.57 13.09
N THR A 75 -8.49 -13.88 11.97
CA THR A 75 -8.19 -12.44 11.97
C THR A 75 -9.36 -11.62 12.51
N PHE A 76 -10.59 -11.93 12.09
CA PHE A 76 -11.80 -11.29 12.61
C PHE A 76 -11.91 -11.45 14.13
N ALA A 77 -11.81 -12.67 14.64
CA ALA A 77 -11.90 -12.95 16.08
C ALA A 77 -10.81 -12.22 16.88
N ARG A 78 -9.57 -12.17 16.37
CA ARG A 78 -8.45 -11.44 17.00
C ARG A 78 -8.73 -9.93 17.07
N LEU A 79 -9.25 -9.35 16.00
CA LEU A 79 -9.57 -7.92 15.94
C LEU A 79 -10.77 -7.54 16.81
N GLU A 80 -11.75 -8.45 16.97
CA GLU A 80 -12.84 -8.28 17.93
C GLU A 80 -12.30 -8.26 19.37
N ALA A 81 -11.43 -9.22 19.72
CA ALA A 81 -10.79 -9.27 21.03
C ALA A 81 -9.94 -8.02 21.33
N ALA A 82 -9.34 -7.42 20.28
CA ALA A 82 -8.60 -6.16 20.36
C ALA A 82 -9.50 -4.90 20.35
N VAL A 83 -10.83 -5.06 20.35
CA VAL A 83 -11.82 -3.96 20.35
C VAL A 83 -11.68 -3.03 19.13
N LEU A 84 -11.20 -3.57 17.99
CA LEU A 84 -11.03 -2.82 16.74
C LEU A 84 -12.26 -2.82 15.83
N LYS A 85 -13.40 -3.32 16.34
CA LYS A 85 -14.72 -3.33 15.69
C LYS A 85 -14.65 -3.82 14.23
N PRO A 86 -14.12 -5.03 13.97
CA PRO A 86 -14.03 -5.53 12.62
C PRO A 86 -15.42 -5.81 12.04
N SER A 87 -15.55 -5.66 10.71
CA SER A 87 -16.68 -6.19 9.95
C SER A 87 -16.43 -7.65 9.58
N PRO A 88 -17.48 -8.49 9.47
CA PRO A 88 -17.34 -9.89 9.05
C PRO A 88 -16.54 -10.06 7.74
N PRO A 89 -15.81 -11.16 7.56
CA PRO A 89 -15.03 -11.40 6.34
C PRO A 89 -15.86 -11.29 5.05
N VAL A 90 -15.34 -10.54 4.07
CA VAL A 90 -15.98 -10.37 2.76
C VAL A 90 -15.11 -11.01 1.68
N ALA A 91 -15.69 -11.96 0.94
CA ALA A 91 -15.05 -12.61 -0.19
C ALA A 91 -15.18 -11.79 -1.48
N PHE A 92 -14.13 -11.79 -2.30
CA PHE A 92 -14.16 -11.26 -3.67
C PHE A 92 -13.09 -11.90 -4.54
N SER A 93 -13.10 -11.57 -5.82
CA SER A 93 -12.17 -12.11 -6.80
C SER A 93 -11.81 -11.06 -7.85
N ARG A 94 -10.78 -11.37 -8.65
CA ARG A 94 -10.51 -10.72 -9.95
C ARG A 94 -9.97 -11.75 -10.94
N PRO A 95 -10.30 -11.64 -12.24
CA PRO A 95 -9.72 -12.50 -13.25
C PRO A 95 -8.24 -12.17 -13.44
N VAL A 96 -7.47 -13.19 -13.82
CA VAL A 96 -6.05 -13.14 -14.16
C VAL A 96 -5.82 -13.99 -15.41
N GLU A 97 -5.24 -13.38 -16.43
CA GLU A 97 -4.89 -14.07 -17.69
C GLU A 97 -3.50 -14.69 -17.57
N ILE A 98 -3.39 -16.01 -17.76
CA ILE A 98 -2.14 -16.78 -17.67
C ILE A 98 -2.09 -17.71 -18.87
N GLU A 99 -1.08 -17.56 -19.72
CA GLU A 99 -0.85 -18.45 -20.88
C GLU A 99 -2.07 -18.61 -21.81
N GLY A 100 -2.95 -17.60 -21.84
CA GLY A 100 -4.18 -17.59 -22.64
C GLY A 100 -5.41 -18.15 -21.93
N GLU A 101 -5.29 -18.53 -20.65
CA GLU A 101 -6.41 -18.96 -19.81
C GLU A 101 -6.76 -17.89 -18.76
N THR A 102 -8.07 -17.68 -18.56
CA THR A 102 -8.59 -16.83 -17.48
C THR A 102 -8.76 -17.65 -16.21
N LEU A 103 -7.96 -17.35 -15.18
CA LEU A 103 -8.07 -17.91 -13.84
C LEU A 103 -8.61 -16.85 -12.86
N GLU A 104 -9.19 -17.28 -11.73
CA GLU A 104 -9.76 -16.37 -10.73
C GLU A 104 -8.84 -16.26 -9.51
N ALA A 105 -8.23 -15.08 -9.32
CA ALA A 105 -7.58 -14.75 -8.05
C ALA A 105 -8.65 -14.46 -6.99
N ARG A 106 -8.60 -15.14 -5.84
CA ARG A 106 -9.64 -15.11 -4.81
C ARG A 106 -9.11 -14.59 -3.48
N PHE A 107 -9.93 -13.83 -2.78
CA PHE A 107 -9.56 -13.13 -1.56
C PHE A 107 -10.70 -13.13 -0.53
N ARG A 108 -10.34 -13.01 0.75
CA ARG A 108 -11.25 -12.63 1.83
C ARG A 108 -10.66 -11.44 2.58
N THR A 109 -11.47 -10.43 2.89
CA THR A 109 -11.00 -9.25 3.63
C THR A 109 -11.76 -9.03 4.92
N VAL A 110 -11.02 -8.62 5.96
CA VAL A 110 -11.57 -8.17 7.24
C VAL A 110 -11.22 -6.71 7.40
N ARG A 111 -12.23 -5.85 7.56
CA ARG A 111 -12.05 -4.40 7.66
C ARG A 111 -12.27 -3.96 9.10
N VAL A 112 -11.48 -3.01 9.58
CA VAL A 112 -11.70 -2.35 10.88
C VAL A 112 -12.39 -1.01 10.69
N ALA A 113 -13.01 -0.50 11.75
CA ALA A 113 -13.73 0.77 11.75
C ALA A 113 -12.81 1.95 11.35
N VAL A 114 -13.19 2.74 10.34
CA VAL A 114 -12.37 3.83 9.77
C VAL A 114 -12.09 4.96 10.77
N GLU A 115 -12.99 5.14 11.72
CA GLU A 115 -12.95 6.11 12.81
C GLU A 115 -11.83 5.81 13.80
N LEU A 116 -11.36 4.56 13.84
CA LEU A 116 -10.19 4.15 14.62
C LEU A 116 -8.88 4.48 13.91
N PHE A 117 -8.90 4.62 12.58
CA PHE A 117 -7.73 4.85 11.73
C PHE A 117 -7.95 6.08 10.84
N PRO A 118 -7.93 7.30 11.41
CA PRO A 118 -8.32 8.50 10.68
C PRO A 118 -7.37 8.85 9.53
N ALA A 119 -6.18 8.24 9.49
CA ALA A 119 -5.20 8.45 8.42
C ALA A 119 -5.57 7.79 7.08
N GLY A 120 -6.44 6.77 7.10
CA GLY A 120 -6.87 6.06 5.90
C GLY A 120 -7.40 4.66 6.19
N ARG A 121 -7.76 3.93 5.13
CA ARG A 121 -8.35 2.60 5.25
C ARG A 121 -7.34 1.62 5.83
N VAL A 122 -7.73 0.86 6.85
CA VAL A 122 -6.95 -0.26 7.38
C VAL A 122 -7.79 -1.53 7.27
N TYR A 123 -7.22 -2.59 6.70
CA TYR A 123 -7.88 -3.88 6.61
C TYR A 123 -6.88 -5.02 6.40
N PHE A 124 -7.38 -6.24 6.46
CA PHE A 124 -6.61 -7.47 6.36
C PHE A 124 -7.08 -8.23 5.12
N CYS A 125 -6.16 -8.86 4.40
CA CYS A 125 -6.45 -9.61 3.18
C CYS A 125 -5.87 -11.02 3.24
N GLU A 126 -6.75 -12.01 3.29
CA GLU A 126 -6.44 -13.41 3.05
C GLU A 126 -6.47 -13.68 1.54
N HIS A 127 -5.33 -14.13 1.03
CA HIS A 127 -5.17 -14.51 -0.38
C HIS A 127 -5.38 -16.02 -0.49
N LEU A 128 -6.47 -16.44 -1.13
CA LEU A 128 -6.83 -17.87 -1.26
C LEU A 128 -6.13 -18.57 -2.42
N THR A 129 -5.57 -17.78 -3.35
CA THR A 129 -4.83 -18.24 -4.53
C THR A 129 -3.59 -17.36 -4.72
N PRO A 130 -2.66 -17.31 -3.75
CA PRO A 130 -1.49 -16.42 -3.79
C PRO A 130 -0.59 -16.67 -5.01
N GLU A 131 -0.56 -17.89 -5.54
CA GLU A 131 0.15 -18.28 -6.75
C GLU A 131 -0.31 -17.54 -8.02
N LEU A 132 -1.55 -17.03 -8.03
CA LEU A 132 -2.08 -16.22 -9.13
C LEU A 132 -1.75 -14.72 -8.97
N VAL A 133 -1.22 -14.33 -7.81
CA VAL A 133 -0.94 -12.92 -7.45
C VAL A 133 0.56 -12.64 -7.43
N TRP A 134 1.35 -13.45 -6.73
CA TRP A 134 2.82 -13.31 -6.65
C TRP A 134 3.53 -14.12 -7.72
N ARG A 135 3.37 -13.69 -8.97
CA ARG A 135 4.03 -14.31 -10.13
C ARG A 135 5.40 -13.70 -10.39
N THR A 136 6.36 -14.53 -10.78
CA THR A 136 7.78 -14.15 -10.92
C THR A 136 8.01 -13.02 -11.92
N GLU A 137 7.25 -12.97 -13.01
CA GLU A 137 7.35 -11.95 -14.05
C GLU A 137 6.97 -10.54 -13.56
N TRP A 138 6.29 -10.41 -12.42
CA TRP A 138 5.88 -9.13 -11.85
C TRP A 138 6.78 -8.66 -10.70
N LEU A 139 7.70 -9.51 -10.23
CA LEU A 139 8.60 -9.19 -9.10
C LEU A 139 9.86 -8.42 -9.50
N SER A 140 10.17 -8.35 -10.80
CA SER A 140 11.35 -7.65 -11.31
C SER A 140 10.97 -6.27 -11.83
N HIS A 141 11.64 -5.23 -11.36
CA HIS A 141 11.38 -3.84 -11.73
C HIS A 141 12.59 -3.23 -12.46
N PRO A 142 12.40 -2.64 -13.65
CA PRO A 142 13.48 -1.93 -14.37
C PRO A 142 14.16 -0.81 -13.56
N ASN A 143 13.49 -0.24 -12.56
CA ASN A 143 14.07 0.77 -11.67
C ASN A 143 14.77 0.21 -10.44
N GLY A 144 14.81 -1.12 -10.28
CA GLY A 144 15.43 -1.78 -9.14
C GLY A 144 14.59 -1.80 -7.87
N PHE A 145 13.29 -1.49 -7.91
CA PHE A 145 12.40 -1.61 -6.75
C PHE A 145 12.38 -3.05 -6.22
N VAL A 146 12.61 -3.22 -4.92
CA VAL A 146 12.66 -4.54 -4.26
C VAL A 146 11.71 -4.70 -3.08
N GLY A 147 11.13 -3.60 -2.57
CA GLY A 147 10.16 -3.69 -1.49
C GLY A 147 9.92 -2.38 -0.77
N MET A 148 9.14 -2.46 0.31
CA MET A 148 8.86 -1.34 1.21
C MET A 148 9.40 -1.67 2.59
N ASP A 149 9.70 -0.65 3.39
CA ASP A 149 10.25 -0.80 4.75
C ASP A 149 9.57 0.08 5.80
N ARG A 150 8.79 1.09 5.40
CA ARG A 150 8.04 1.89 6.37
C ARG A 150 6.83 2.59 5.78
N ILE A 151 5.90 2.96 6.64
CA ILE A 151 4.90 4.00 6.37
C ILE A 151 4.86 4.98 7.53
N GLU A 152 4.97 6.27 7.22
CA GLU A 152 4.79 7.35 8.18
C GLU A 152 3.31 7.74 8.24
N VAL A 153 2.75 7.72 9.44
CA VAL A 153 1.41 8.19 9.78
C VAL A 153 1.52 9.52 10.52
N MET A 154 0.97 10.57 9.92
CA MET A 154 0.80 11.83 10.63
C MET A 154 -0.44 11.73 11.51
N SER A 155 -0.36 12.16 12.77
CA SER A 155 -1.43 12.03 13.76
C SER A 155 -1.52 13.25 14.68
N THR A 156 -2.74 13.58 15.11
CA THR A 156 -3.00 14.58 16.17
C THR A 156 -2.89 13.99 17.58
N ALA A 157 -2.85 12.65 17.71
CA ALA A 157 -2.69 11.92 18.96
C ALA A 157 -1.76 10.70 18.78
N PRO A 158 -0.44 10.90 18.53
CA PRO A 158 0.45 9.83 18.05
C PRO A 158 0.51 8.59 18.95
N ALA A 159 0.53 8.76 20.28
CA ALA A 159 0.56 7.63 21.21
C ALA A 159 -0.70 6.76 21.11
N ALA A 160 -1.87 7.38 21.00
CA ALA A 160 -3.15 6.67 20.93
C ALA A 160 -3.29 5.95 19.58
N ASP A 161 -2.91 6.59 18.48
CA ASP A 161 -2.96 5.98 17.16
C ASP A 161 -1.91 4.86 17.02
N ALA A 162 -0.70 5.03 17.54
CA ALA A 162 0.31 3.98 17.59
C ALA A 162 -0.18 2.74 18.35
N ALA A 163 -0.88 2.92 19.48
CA ALA A 163 -1.50 1.81 20.20
C ALA A 163 -2.55 1.06 19.36
N ARG A 164 -3.34 1.77 18.53
CA ARG A 164 -4.31 1.14 17.62
C ARG A 164 -3.64 0.40 16.47
N TYR A 165 -2.61 0.97 15.87
CA TYR A 165 -1.81 0.29 14.84
C TYR A 165 -1.12 -0.95 15.40
N ALA A 166 -0.56 -0.86 16.61
CA ALA A 166 0.04 -2.00 17.30
C ALA A 166 -0.99 -3.10 17.60
N ALA A 167 -2.18 -2.75 18.09
CA ALA A 167 -3.27 -3.70 18.30
C ALA A 167 -3.70 -4.39 16.99
N ALA A 168 -3.80 -3.64 15.88
CA ALA A 168 -4.12 -4.19 14.57
C ALA A 168 -3.03 -5.16 14.09
N ALA A 169 -1.76 -4.75 14.22
CA ALA A 169 -0.58 -5.52 13.87
C ALA A 169 -0.35 -6.75 14.76
N GLY A 170 -0.91 -6.80 15.96
CA GLY A 170 -0.52 -7.80 16.96
C GLY A 170 0.90 -7.56 17.50
N SER A 171 1.31 -6.28 17.57
CA SER A 171 2.64 -5.83 17.98
C SER A 171 2.54 -4.89 19.19
N THR A 172 3.66 -4.31 19.61
CA THR A 172 3.75 -3.30 20.67
C THR A 172 4.38 -2.01 20.13
N PRO A 173 3.83 -0.83 20.46
CA PRO A 173 4.41 0.43 20.01
C PRO A 173 5.61 0.81 20.88
N GLU A 174 6.64 1.36 20.26
CA GLU A 174 7.84 1.87 20.93
C GLU A 174 7.94 3.39 20.76
N SER A 175 8.34 4.10 21.81
CA SER A 175 8.56 5.54 21.72
C SER A 175 9.91 5.83 21.04
N THR A 176 9.90 6.81 20.14
CA THR A 176 11.10 7.28 19.43
C THR A 176 11.28 8.78 19.65
N THR A 177 12.40 9.33 19.20
CA THR A 177 12.64 10.79 19.24
C THR A 177 11.67 11.57 18.34
N ALA A 178 11.12 10.94 17.30
CA ALA A 178 10.21 11.56 16.35
C ALA A 178 8.72 11.30 16.65
N GLY A 179 8.41 10.35 17.55
CA GLY A 179 7.05 9.96 17.88
C GLY A 179 6.98 8.54 18.41
N TRP A 180 6.29 7.66 17.69
CA TRP A 180 6.13 6.25 18.02
C TRP A 180 6.40 5.39 16.79
N SER A 181 6.87 4.17 16.99
CA SER A 181 7.03 3.19 15.92
C SER A 181 6.35 1.88 16.30
N VAL A 182 5.68 1.25 15.35
CA VAL A 182 5.13 -0.10 15.47
C VAL A 182 5.91 -0.97 14.51
N GLY A 183 6.77 -1.82 15.06
CA GLY A 183 7.52 -2.80 14.28
C GLY A 183 6.64 -3.93 13.79
N LEU A 184 6.80 -4.26 12.51
CA LEU A 184 6.46 -5.51 11.84
C LEU A 184 7.78 -6.03 11.27
N ASP A 185 7.96 -7.35 11.12
CA ASP A 185 9.17 -8.01 10.59
C ASP A 185 10.26 -7.07 10.00
N ASP A 186 10.20 -6.80 8.69
CA ASP A 186 11.09 -5.86 7.99
C ASP A 186 10.40 -4.51 7.64
N PHE A 187 9.33 -4.15 8.36
CA PHE A 187 8.51 -2.97 8.05
C PHE A 187 8.06 -2.20 9.30
N SER A 188 8.14 -0.88 9.31
CA SER A 188 7.62 -0.07 10.44
C SER A 188 6.41 0.78 10.08
N ILE A 189 5.52 0.98 11.06
CA ILE A 189 4.51 2.05 11.02
C ILE A 189 4.98 3.13 11.99
N ASP A 190 5.47 4.24 11.45
CA ASP A 190 5.99 5.36 12.24
C ASP A 190 4.89 6.41 12.43
N VAL A 191 4.44 6.63 13.66
CA VAL A 191 3.38 7.57 13.99
C VAL A 191 3.98 8.85 14.58
N VAL A 192 3.82 9.96 13.85
CA VAL A 192 4.43 11.26 14.18
C VAL A 192 3.36 12.33 14.40
N ALA A 193 3.67 13.33 15.23
CA ALA A 193 2.77 14.45 15.49
C ALA A 193 2.61 15.35 14.25
N GLY A 194 1.38 15.76 13.94
CA GLY A 194 1.13 16.76 12.89
C GLY A 194 -0.32 17.25 12.82
N GLY A 195 -0.56 18.21 11.92
CA GLY A 195 -1.81 19.00 11.87
C GLY A 195 -3.06 18.27 11.35
N GLY A 196 -2.92 17.05 10.80
CA GLY A 196 -4.04 16.28 10.27
C GLY A 196 -3.67 14.82 10.00
N PRO A 197 -4.59 13.87 10.28
CA PRO A 197 -4.31 12.45 10.14
C PRO A 197 -4.20 12.05 8.67
N ARG A 198 -3.08 11.42 8.29
CA ARG A 198 -2.86 10.86 6.94
C ARG A 198 -1.70 9.88 6.91
N PHE A 199 -1.73 8.94 5.97
CA PHE A 199 -0.52 8.28 5.52
C PHE A 199 0.33 9.29 4.75
N ARG A 200 1.45 9.70 5.32
CA ARG A 200 2.23 10.85 4.83
C ARG A 200 3.36 10.44 3.89
N THR A 201 4.07 9.37 4.21
CA THR A 201 5.25 8.96 3.44
C THR A 201 5.38 7.45 3.47
N LEU A 202 5.78 6.88 2.34
CA LEU A 202 6.08 5.46 2.22
C LEU A 202 7.57 5.28 1.94
N GLY A 203 8.23 4.41 2.68
CA GLY A 203 9.60 4.01 2.41
C GLY A 203 9.67 2.88 1.40
N LEU A 204 10.46 3.10 0.37
CA LEU A 204 10.73 2.19 -0.74
C LEU A 204 12.20 1.81 -0.74
N ARG A 205 12.47 0.52 -0.92
CA ARG A 205 13.80 -0.04 -1.07
C ARG A 205 14.07 -0.34 -2.53
N PHE A 206 15.27 0.01 -2.98
CA PHE A 206 15.77 -0.23 -4.32
C PHE A 206 17.15 -0.89 -4.25
N ASP A 207 17.47 -1.74 -5.23
CA ASP A 207 18.82 -2.27 -5.43
C ASP A 207 19.87 -1.16 -5.51
N GLY A 208 19.52 0.01 -6.04
CA GLY A 208 20.34 1.21 -6.06
C GLY A 208 19.51 2.38 -6.56
N LEU A 209 19.93 3.61 -6.26
CA LEU A 209 19.12 4.80 -6.57
C LEU A 209 19.37 5.40 -7.96
N ASP A 210 20.50 5.08 -8.61
CA ASP A 210 20.86 5.68 -9.90
C ASP A 210 19.78 5.47 -10.98
N THR A 211 19.27 4.24 -11.11
CA THR A 211 18.30 3.93 -12.17
C THR A 211 16.95 4.61 -11.94
N VAL A 212 16.43 4.62 -10.71
CA VAL A 212 15.17 5.30 -10.40
C VAL A 212 15.32 6.82 -10.50
N ARG A 213 16.47 7.39 -10.11
CA ARG A 213 16.80 8.81 -10.31
C ARG A 213 16.75 9.18 -11.80
N ASP A 214 17.46 8.42 -12.63
CA ASP A 214 17.56 8.71 -14.06
C ASP A 214 16.19 8.59 -14.76
N LYS A 215 15.36 7.63 -14.32
CA LYS A 215 13.95 7.52 -14.76
C LYS A 215 13.12 8.71 -14.30
N ALA A 216 13.23 9.12 -13.04
CA ALA A 216 12.50 10.26 -12.48
C ALA A 216 12.81 11.56 -13.22
N ALA A 217 14.07 11.79 -13.63
CA ALA A 217 14.45 12.94 -14.44
C ALA A 217 13.72 13.03 -15.80
N GLY A 218 13.23 11.90 -16.32
CA GLY A 218 12.44 11.83 -17.55
C GLY A 218 10.93 11.96 -17.36
N VAL A 219 10.44 12.06 -16.12
CA VAL A 219 9.01 12.13 -15.79
C VAL A 219 8.68 13.52 -15.28
N SER A 220 7.89 14.30 -16.03
CA SER A 220 7.60 15.70 -15.70
C SER A 220 6.89 15.91 -14.36
N ASP A 221 6.14 14.90 -13.90
CA ASP A 221 5.42 14.92 -12.62
C ASP A 221 6.19 14.18 -11.52
N ALA A 222 7.49 13.91 -11.71
CA ALA A 222 8.34 13.33 -10.68
C ALA A 222 9.35 14.38 -10.20
N LEU A 223 9.35 14.65 -8.90
CA LEU A 223 10.38 15.46 -8.25
C LEU A 223 11.29 14.53 -7.46
N TRP A 224 12.58 14.59 -7.75
CA TRP A 224 13.62 13.80 -7.10
C TRP A 224 14.54 14.70 -6.28
N ASP A 225 14.75 14.35 -5.02
CA ASP A 225 15.59 15.11 -4.09
C ASP A 225 16.50 14.16 -3.31
N GLU A 226 17.82 14.23 -3.53
CA GLU A 226 18.80 13.41 -2.82
C GLU A 226 19.07 14.02 -1.44
N SER A 227 18.81 13.26 -0.38
CA SER A 227 18.91 13.72 1.00
C SER A 227 20.10 13.14 1.77
N GLY A 228 20.91 12.30 1.11
CA GLY A 228 22.13 11.71 1.66
C GLY A 228 22.62 10.53 0.85
N GLU A 229 23.71 9.92 1.28
CA GLU A 229 24.24 8.69 0.67
C GLU A 229 23.18 7.57 0.75
N GLY A 230 22.79 7.04 -0.41
CA GLY A 230 21.79 5.98 -0.51
C GLY A 230 20.36 6.40 -0.11
N LEU A 231 20.06 7.70 0.01
CA LEU A 231 18.76 8.22 0.41
C LEU A 231 18.26 9.32 -0.54
N ALA A 232 17.00 9.22 -0.95
CA ALA A 232 16.33 10.25 -1.71
C ALA A 232 14.83 10.33 -1.38
N THR A 233 14.20 11.41 -1.80
CA THR A 233 12.75 11.56 -1.82
C THR A 233 12.27 11.62 -3.27
N LEU A 234 11.29 10.79 -3.60
CA LEU A 234 10.49 10.90 -4.82
C LEU A 234 9.10 11.44 -4.48
N ILE A 235 8.71 12.54 -5.12
CA ILE A 235 7.40 13.16 -4.99
C ILE A 235 6.68 13.09 -6.33
N ILE A 236 5.41 12.68 -6.32
CA ILE A 236 4.51 12.72 -7.49
C ILE A 236 3.36 13.67 -7.16
N PRO A 237 3.45 14.96 -7.53
CA PRO A 237 2.50 15.99 -7.11
C PRO A 237 1.06 15.69 -7.54
N SER A 238 0.82 15.22 -8.77
CA SER A 238 -0.55 14.93 -9.24
C SER A 238 -1.24 13.81 -8.46
N LEU A 239 -0.47 12.97 -7.79
CA LEU A 239 -0.96 11.87 -6.95
C LEU A 239 -0.86 12.17 -5.45
N GLU A 240 -0.39 13.36 -5.05
CA GLU A 240 -0.12 13.72 -3.65
C GLU A 240 0.76 12.68 -2.92
N LEU A 241 1.69 12.05 -3.65
CA LEU A 241 2.56 11.01 -3.12
C LEU A 241 3.92 11.56 -2.74
N ARG A 242 4.39 11.17 -1.55
CA ARG A 242 5.76 11.33 -1.10
C ARG A 242 6.31 9.95 -0.74
N MET A 243 7.40 9.57 -1.36
CA MET A 243 8.07 8.30 -1.16
C MET A 243 9.53 8.57 -0.79
N GLU A 244 10.02 7.88 0.23
CA GLU A 244 11.44 7.90 0.58
C GLU A 244 12.10 6.68 -0.03
N CYS A 245 13.07 6.92 -0.89
CA CYS A 245 13.79 5.89 -1.61
C CYS A 245 15.11 5.61 -0.90
N ARG A 246 15.40 4.33 -0.64
CA ARG A 246 16.65 3.89 -0.03
C ARG A 246 17.35 2.86 -0.91
N SER A 247 18.66 2.97 -1.01
CA SER A 247 19.53 1.93 -1.55
C SER A 247 19.65 0.78 -0.54
N ILE A 248 19.63 -0.46 -1.01
CA ILE A 248 20.05 -1.64 -0.21
C ILE A 248 21.51 -2.05 -0.45
N ARG A 249 22.21 -1.35 -1.35
CA ARG A 249 23.67 -1.41 -1.52
C ARG A 249 24.34 -0.37 -0.64
#